data_AF-A0A515L4I9-F1
#
_entry.id   AF-A0A515L4I9-F1
#
_cell.length_a   1.000
_cell.length_b   1.000
_cell.length_c   1.000
_cell.angle_alpha   90.00
_cell.angle_beta   90.00
_cell.angle_gamma   90.00
#
_symmetry.space_group_name_H-M   'P 1'
#
loop_
_entity.id
_entity.type
_entity.pdbx_description
1 polymer ?
#
loop_
_entity_poly.entity_id
_entity_poly.type
_entity_poly.pdbx_seq_one_letter_code
_entity_poly.pdbx_strand_id
1 'polypeptide(L)'
;RDTAQFEVRDVHSTHYGRICPIETPEGPNIGLILNYATYAKVNEMGFLQTPYFKVNNGVIDYNDVRYLTASEEIGYKFSQSSVTVDENNKIVDELITIRHNYNYVIDRPSEVDFIEVSSKQMVSVAAGAIPFLENDDANRALMGSNMQRQAVPLLQAEAPYVATGIEGDIAKYSAYNLVAKNAGEVVYVDSQKIHIKNDKGTTDKYVLRNFERSNQGTVINQIPIVKLGDKVEEGELIVDGSSFKNGELALGKNVLVAFTTWNGYNYEDAIILNEKLVKDDVYTS
;
A
#
# COMPACT_ATOMS: atom_id res chain seq x y z
N ARG A 1 -8.00 14.34 23.71
CA ARG A 1 -7.03 15.16 22.94
C ARG A 1 -6.32 16.16 23.85
N ASP A 2 -7.04 16.99 24.59
CA ASP A 2 -6.45 18.02 25.46
C ASP A 2 -5.74 17.43 26.70
N THR A 3 -6.02 16.17 27.02
CA THR A 3 -5.41 15.40 28.12
C THR A 3 -4.29 14.48 27.67
N ALA A 4 -4.04 14.34 26.37
CA ALA A 4 -3.04 13.42 25.85
C ALA A 4 -1.64 14.06 25.98
N GLN A 5 -0.79 13.43 26.77
CA GLN A 5 0.59 13.85 26.99
C GLN A 5 1.44 13.61 25.73
N PHE A 6 2.58 14.30 25.66
CA PHE A 6 3.50 14.24 24.53
C PHE A 6 4.00 12.81 24.26
N GLU A 7 4.35 12.08 25.32
CA GLU A 7 4.87 10.70 25.24
C GLU A 7 3.93 9.71 24.54
N VAL A 8 2.62 9.94 24.58
CA VAL A 8 1.62 9.07 23.93
C VAL A 8 1.57 9.29 22.42
N ARG A 9 2.11 10.41 21.94
CA ARG A 9 2.13 10.78 20.52
C ARG A 9 3.40 10.33 19.80
N ASP A 10 4.43 9.98 20.57
CA ASP A 10 5.72 9.56 20.02
C ASP A 10 5.66 8.15 19.44
N VAL A 11 6.56 7.88 18.50
CA VAL A 11 6.70 6.56 17.89
C VAL A 11 7.44 5.65 18.88
N HIS A 12 6.76 4.62 19.37
CA HIS A 12 7.36 3.61 20.23
C HIS A 12 7.98 2.47 19.42
N SER A 13 9.08 1.88 19.88
CA SER A 13 9.79 0.81 19.16
C SER A 13 8.94 -0.42 18.87
N THR A 14 7.92 -0.69 19.68
CA THR A 14 6.96 -1.80 19.46
C THR A 14 6.00 -1.56 18.30
N HIS A 15 5.89 -0.31 17.80
CA HIS A 15 5.05 0.02 16.64
C HIS A 15 5.56 -0.63 15.35
N TYR A 16 6.84 -0.99 15.29
CA TYR A 16 7.44 -1.59 14.11
C TYR A 16 6.63 -2.80 13.60
N GLY A 17 6.27 -2.79 12.32
CA GLY A 17 5.48 -3.86 11.70
C GLY A 17 3.99 -3.88 12.08
N ARG A 18 3.56 -3.02 13.01
CA ARG A 18 2.20 -3.00 13.57
C ARG A 18 1.46 -1.71 13.25
N ILE A 19 2.12 -0.59 13.49
CA ILE A 19 1.60 0.76 13.32
C ILE A 19 2.60 1.53 12.47
N CYS A 20 2.11 2.19 11.43
CA CYS A 20 2.96 2.99 10.56
C CYS A 20 3.50 4.21 11.32
N PRO A 21 4.83 4.46 11.29
CA PRO A 21 5.43 5.62 11.94
C PRO A 21 5.31 6.91 11.11
N ILE A 22 4.85 6.82 9.86
CA ILE A 22 4.77 7.94 8.91
C ILE A 22 3.33 8.48 8.80
N GLU A 23 2.35 7.61 8.58
CA GLU A 23 0.98 8.05 8.27
C GLU A 23 0.20 8.43 9.54
N THR A 24 0.24 9.72 9.87
CA THR A 24 -0.59 10.34 10.92
C THR A 24 -1.00 11.75 10.49
N PRO A 25 -2.13 12.30 10.97
CA PRO A 25 -2.52 13.67 10.64
C PRO A 25 -1.49 14.70 11.14
N GLU A 26 -1.15 15.68 10.31
CA GLU A 26 -0.21 16.78 10.64
C GLU A 26 -0.70 17.71 11.75
N GLY A 27 -2.03 17.78 11.89
CA GLY A 27 -2.66 18.71 12.79
C GLY A 27 -2.57 18.26 14.27
N PRO A 28 -3.46 18.79 15.11
CA PRO A 28 -3.42 18.54 16.55
C PRO A 28 -3.75 17.09 16.98
N ASN A 29 -4.09 16.23 16.01
CA ASN A 29 -4.29 14.79 16.18
C ASN A 29 -3.04 13.97 15.86
N ILE A 30 -1.89 14.60 15.59
CA ILE A 30 -0.62 13.92 15.36
C ILE A 30 -0.30 12.95 16.50
N GLY A 31 0.05 11.71 16.14
CA GLY A 31 0.36 10.63 17.07
C GLY A 31 -0.86 10.02 17.78
N LEU A 32 -2.07 10.58 17.61
CA LEU A 32 -3.31 10.05 18.20
C LEU A 32 -4.15 9.23 17.22
N ILE A 33 -4.05 9.58 15.94
CA ILE A 33 -4.64 8.79 14.85
C ILE A 33 -3.48 8.14 14.13
N LEU A 34 -3.47 6.82 14.19
CA LEU A 34 -2.41 5.97 13.68
C LEU A 34 -3.03 4.94 12.74
N ASN A 35 -2.27 4.54 11.72
CA ASN A 35 -2.71 3.57 10.74
C ASN A 35 -1.92 2.27 10.89
N TYR A 36 -2.54 1.14 10.54
CA TYR A 36 -1.84 -0.14 10.54
C TYR A 36 -0.69 -0.14 9.54
N ALA A 37 0.37 -0.85 9.90
CA ALA A 37 1.39 -1.23 8.93
C ALA A 37 0.84 -2.31 7.98
N THR A 38 1.46 -2.46 6.81
CA THR A 38 0.92 -3.23 5.68
C THR A 38 0.59 -4.69 6.02
N TYR A 39 1.42 -5.35 6.83
CA TYR A 39 1.23 -6.77 7.19
C TYR A 39 0.74 -6.96 8.63
N ALA A 40 0.33 -5.89 9.30
CA ALA A 40 -0.15 -5.97 10.67
C ALA A 40 -1.47 -6.78 10.73
N LYS A 41 -1.60 -7.61 11.76
CA LYS A 41 -2.80 -8.41 12.01
C LYS A 41 -3.23 -8.26 13.46
N VAL A 42 -4.54 -8.28 13.71
CA VAL A 42 -5.11 -8.32 15.07
C VAL A 42 -5.39 -9.78 15.42
N ASN A 43 -4.92 -10.25 16.58
CA ASN A 43 -5.24 -11.59 17.08
C ASN A 43 -6.60 -11.62 17.82
N GLU A 44 -7.05 -12.80 18.23
CA GLU A 44 -8.36 -12.97 18.90
C GLU A 44 -8.48 -12.19 20.22
N MET A 45 -7.34 -11.90 20.88
CA MET A 45 -7.26 -11.12 22.12
C MET A 45 -7.17 -9.60 21.87
N GLY A 46 -7.15 -9.16 20.62
CA GLY A 46 -7.05 -7.74 20.25
C GLY A 46 -5.63 -7.17 20.18
N PHE A 47 -4.58 -8.00 20.31
CA PHE A 47 -3.20 -7.54 20.19
C PHE A 47 -2.75 -7.51 18.73
N LEU A 48 -1.93 -6.50 18.41
CA LEU A 48 -1.30 -6.39 17.11
C LEU A 48 -0.10 -7.32 16.97
N GLN A 49 -0.11 -8.07 15.89
CA GLN A 49 0.94 -8.98 15.47
C GLN A 49 1.51 -8.55 14.13
N THR A 50 2.77 -8.90 13.89
CA THR A 50 3.44 -8.73 12.60
C THR A 50 4.14 -10.04 12.23
N PRO A 51 4.20 -10.39 10.94
CA PRO A 51 4.82 -11.64 10.50
C PRO A 51 6.35 -11.53 10.43
N TYR A 52 7.01 -12.66 10.63
CA TYR A 52 8.43 -12.88 10.37
C TYR A 52 8.66 -14.30 9.84
N PHE A 53 9.71 -14.51 9.05
CA PHE A 53 10.19 -15.85 8.71
C PHE A 53 11.12 -16.38 9.80
N LYS A 54 10.98 -17.65 10.18
CA LYS A 54 11.90 -18.29 11.13
C LYS A 54 13.29 -18.45 10.50
N VAL A 55 14.33 -18.18 11.27
CA VAL A 55 15.72 -18.44 10.89
C VAL A 55 16.28 -19.54 11.77
N ASN A 56 16.94 -20.52 11.14
CA ASN A 56 17.56 -21.66 11.78
C ASN A 56 19.06 -21.69 11.42
N ASN A 57 19.93 -21.33 12.38
CA ASN A 57 21.39 -21.29 12.19
C ASN A 57 21.84 -20.50 10.94
N GLY A 58 21.24 -19.33 10.70
CA GLY A 58 21.54 -18.47 9.55
C GLY A 58 20.90 -18.89 8.23
N VAL A 59 20.04 -19.93 8.23
CA VAL A 59 19.22 -20.33 7.07
C VAL A 59 17.78 -19.91 7.30
N ILE A 60 17.22 -19.16 6.36
CA ILE A 60 15.84 -18.66 6.43
C ILE A 60 14.88 -19.75 5.97
N ASP A 61 13.84 -20.01 6.76
CA ASP A 61 12.73 -20.88 6.39
C ASP A 61 11.54 -20.04 5.90
N TYR A 62 11.46 -19.86 4.57
CA TYR A 62 10.37 -19.12 3.94
C TYR A 62 9.00 -19.81 4.05
N ASN A 63 8.93 -21.07 4.52
CA ASN A 63 7.67 -21.77 4.75
C ASN A 63 7.14 -21.60 6.19
N ASP A 64 7.99 -21.20 7.15
CA ASP A 64 7.60 -20.96 8.54
C ASP A 64 7.43 -19.45 8.81
N VAL A 65 6.22 -18.96 8.51
CA VAL A 65 5.80 -17.59 8.83
C VAL A 65 5.14 -17.55 10.20
N ARG A 66 5.70 -16.76 11.12
CA ARG A 66 5.15 -16.58 12.47
C ARG A 66 4.72 -15.15 12.71
N TYR A 67 3.46 -15.00 13.14
CA TYR A 67 2.91 -13.73 13.58
C TYR A 67 3.19 -13.55 15.07
N LEU A 68 3.96 -12.51 15.42
CA LEU A 68 4.37 -12.26 16.80
C LEU A 68 3.78 -10.94 17.32
N THR A 69 3.27 -10.97 18.55
CA THR A 69 2.91 -9.78 19.33
C THR A 69 4.15 -9.08 19.87
N ALA A 70 4.01 -7.83 20.31
CA ALA A 70 5.13 -7.06 20.87
C ALA A 70 5.77 -7.75 22.08
N SER A 71 4.98 -8.44 22.90
CA SER A 71 5.48 -9.18 24.07
C SER A 71 6.22 -10.46 23.66
N GLU A 72 5.76 -11.13 22.61
CA GLU A 72 6.40 -12.34 22.08
C GLU A 72 7.73 -12.03 21.37
N GLU A 73 7.95 -10.80 20.88
CA GLU A 73 9.23 -10.39 20.30
C GLU A 73 10.36 -10.27 21.32
N ILE A 74 10.05 -10.12 22.61
CA ILE A 74 11.05 -9.92 23.65
C ILE A 74 11.94 -11.17 23.77
N GLY A 75 13.25 -10.95 23.74
CA GLY A 75 14.26 -12.01 23.82
C GLY A 75 14.65 -12.64 22.48
N TYR A 76 13.91 -12.37 21.40
CA TYR A 76 14.30 -12.82 20.05
C TYR A 76 15.13 -11.77 19.31
N LYS A 77 16.01 -12.27 18.43
CA LYS A 77 16.88 -11.47 17.56
C LYS A 77 16.29 -11.42 16.14
N PHE A 78 16.04 -10.21 15.63
CA PHE A 78 15.43 -9.98 14.32
C PHE A 78 16.41 -9.35 13.32
N SER A 79 16.48 -9.89 12.11
CA SER A 79 17.21 -9.29 10.99
C SER A 79 16.29 -8.53 10.04
N GLN A 80 16.85 -7.56 9.31
CA GLN A 80 16.18 -6.86 8.23
C GLN A 80 15.98 -7.75 7.00
N SER A 81 14.95 -7.46 6.22
CA SER A 81 14.63 -8.16 4.96
C SER A 81 15.63 -7.93 3.83
N SER A 82 16.51 -6.93 3.94
CA SER A 82 17.46 -6.51 2.91
C SER A 82 18.79 -7.28 2.89
N VAL A 83 18.97 -8.27 3.77
CA VAL A 83 20.21 -9.08 3.83
C VAL A 83 20.37 -9.95 2.59
N THR A 84 21.62 -10.25 2.22
CA THR A 84 21.90 -11.07 1.03
C THR A 84 21.79 -12.56 1.37
N VAL A 85 21.10 -13.33 0.54
CA VAL A 85 20.86 -14.77 0.72
C VAL A 85 21.37 -15.57 -0.49
N ASP A 86 21.84 -16.79 -0.24
CA ASP A 86 22.24 -17.73 -1.30
C ASP A 86 21.05 -18.58 -1.81
N GLU A 87 21.32 -19.47 -2.77
CA GLU A 87 20.32 -20.39 -3.35
C GLU A 87 19.70 -21.36 -2.34
N ASN A 88 20.34 -21.56 -1.19
CA ASN A 88 19.85 -22.41 -0.10
C ASN A 88 19.21 -21.60 1.03
N ASN A 89 18.89 -20.32 0.79
CA ASN A 89 18.33 -19.37 1.75
C ASN A 89 19.23 -19.07 2.95
N LYS A 90 20.54 -19.30 2.82
CA LYS A 90 21.52 -18.97 3.85
C LYS A 90 21.96 -17.53 3.71
N ILE A 91 22.01 -16.80 4.82
CA ILE A 91 22.52 -15.43 4.88
C ILE A 91 24.02 -15.46 4.60
N VAL A 92 24.45 -14.68 3.61
CA VAL A 92 25.83 -14.67 3.10
C VAL A 92 26.72 -13.73 3.91
N ASP A 93 26.16 -12.63 4.38
CA ASP A 93 26.87 -11.57 5.11
C ASP A 93 27.46 -12.09 6.44
N GLU A 94 28.73 -11.79 6.74
CA GLU A 94 29.38 -12.28 7.98
C GLU A 94 28.83 -11.62 9.24
N LEU A 95 28.45 -10.34 9.13
CA LEU A 95 27.90 -9.51 10.20
C LEU A 95 26.70 -8.74 9.65
N ILE A 96 25.61 -8.76 10.40
CA ILE A 96 24.36 -8.10 10.02
C ILE A 96 23.82 -7.28 11.19
N THR A 97 23.02 -6.26 10.86
CA THR A 97 22.29 -5.47 11.85
C THR A 97 21.11 -6.28 12.36
N ILE A 98 21.13 -6.55 13.65
CA ILE A 98 20.10 -7.28 14.38
C ILE A 98 19.39 -6.33 15.33
N ARG A 99 18.07 -6.37 15.33
CA ARG A 99 17.24 -5.76 16.35
C ARG A 99 16.97 -6.76 17.48
N HIS A 100 17.32 -6.40 18.70
CA HIS A 100 17.11 -7.22 19.90
C HIS A 100 16.68 -6.33 21.07
N ASN A 101 15.54 -6.64 21.69
CA ASN A 101 14.97 -5.88 22.81
C ASN A 101 14.99 -4.36 22.56
N TYR A 102 14.48 -3.94 21.39
CA TYR A 102 14.37 -2.54 20.94
C TYR A 102 15.69 -1.82 20.67
N ASN A 103 16.83 -2.50 20.75
CA ASN A 103 18.14 -1.95 20.40
C ASN A 103 18.67 -2.59 19.11
N TYR A 104 19.55 -1.87 18.42
CA TYR A 104 20.25 -2.39 17.26
C TYR A 104 21.68 -2.77 17.64
N VAL A 105 22.07 -4.00 17.29
CA VAL A 105 23.41 -4.54 17.47
C VAL A 105 23.91 -5.13 16.16
N ILE A 106 25.22 -5.26 16.02
CA ILE A 106 25.84 -5.95 14.88
C ILE A 106 26.33 -7.29 15.39
N ASP A 107 25.86 -8.38 14.79
CA ASP A 107 26.19 -9.74 15.20
C ASP A 107 26.14 -10.71 14.01
N ARG A 108 26.46 -11.98 14.25
CA ARG A 108 26.51 -13.02 13.21
C ARG A 108 25.11 -13.52 12.82
N PRO A 109 24.89 -13.96 11.57
CA PRO A 109 23.62 -14.53 11.14
C PRO A 109 23.16 -15.77 11.92
N SER A 110 24.11 -16.53 12.52
CA SER A 110 23.78 -17.70 13.34
C SER A 110 22.97 -17.36 14.60
N GLU A 111 23.04 -16.10 15.04
CA GLU A 111 22.34 -15.60 16.22
C GLU A 111 20.93 -15.09 15.90
N VAL A 112 20.55 -14.97 14.62
CA VAL A 112 19.23 -14.47 14.23
C VAL A 112 18.18 -15.55 14.44
N ASP A 113 17.08 -15.17 15.11
CA ASP A 113 15.92 -16.04 15.30
C ASP A 113 14.89 -15.89 14.20
N PHE A 114 14.73 -14.66 13.69
CA PHE A 114 13.66 -14.28 12.78
C PHE A 114 14.13 -13.20 11.80
N ILE A 115 13.55 -13.16 10.61
CA ILE A 115 13.77 -12.11 9.61
C ILE A 115 12.45 -11.52 9.16
N GLU A 116 12.46 -10.23 8.86
CA GLU A 116 11.32 -9.50 8.27
C GLU A 116 10.86 -10.13 6.95
N VAL A 117 9.56 -9.99 6.67
CA VAL A 117 8.96 -10.54 5.44
C VAL A 117 9.12 -9.63 4.22
N SER A 118 9.28 -8.32 4.45
CA SER A 118 9.31 -7.31 3.40
C SER A 118 9.89 -6.00 3.93
N SER A 119 10.55 -5.22 3.08
CA SER A 119 11.04 -3.89 3.44
C SER A 119 9.89 -2.91 3.73
N LYS A 120 8.70 -3.17 3.16
CA LYS A 120 7.47 -2.40 3.40
C LYS A 120 6.77 -2.76 4.71
N GLN A 121 7.33 -3.68 5.50
CA GLN A 121 6.68 -4.18 6.70
C GLN A 121 6.37 -3.10 7.74
N MET A 122 7.20 -2.06 7.84
CA MET A 122 6.99 -0.99 8.83
C MET A 122 5.96 0.07 8.42
N VAL A 123 5.66 0.21 7.12
CA VAL A 123 4.88 1.33 6.58
C VAL A 123 3.42 0.92 6.31
N SER A 124 2.52 1.90 6.29
CA SER A 124 1.14 1.70 5.88
C SER A 124 1.04 1.53 4.36
N VAL A 125 -0.16 1.20 3.89
CA VAL A 125 -0.45 1.10 2.46
C VAL A 125 -0.19 2.43 1.72
N ALA A 126 -0.61 3.57 2.30
CA ALA A 126 -0.42 4.88 1.67
C ALA A 126 1.05 5.32 1.64
N ALA A 127 1.77 5.12 2.75
CA ALA A 127 3.21 5.41 2.79
C ALA A 127 3.99 4.44 1.88
N GLY A 128 3.60 3.16 1.85
CA GLY A 128 4.20 2.14 0.98
C GLY A 128 3.94 2.33 -0.51
N ALA A 129 3.02 3.22 -0.89
CA ALA A 129 2.76 3.63 -2.27
C ALA A 129 3.63 4.81 -2.72
N ILE A 130 4.50 5.35 -1.85
CA ILE A 130 5.45 6.41 -2.22
C ILE A 130 6.72 5.75 -2.79
N PRO A 131 7.06 5.95 -4.08
CA PRO A 131 8.32 5.49 -4.62
C PRO A 131 9.50 6.26 -4.02
N PHE A 132 10.63 5.58 -3.82
CA PHE A 132 11.86 6.17 -3.26
C PHE A 132 11.70 6.76 -1.85
N LEU A 133 10.74 6.26 -1.07
CA LEU A 133 10.41 6.72 0.29
C LEU A 133 11.65 6.83 1.20
N GLU A 134 12.63 5.93 1.04
CA GLU A 134 13.87 5.93 1.80
C GLU A 134 14.76 7.17 1.57
N ASN A 135 14.50 7.93 0.50
CA ASN A 135 15.21 9.17 0.17
C ASN A 135 14.45 10.42 0.67
N ASP A 136 13.23 10.26 1.19
CA ASP A 136 12.40 11.34 1.69
C ASP A 136 12.53 11.50 3.20
N ASP A 137 12.54 12.75 3.67
CA ASP A 137 12.39 13.07 5.09
C ASP A 137 10.99 12.65 5.59
N ALA A 138 10.92 12.15 6.83
CA ALA A 138 9.70 11.63 7.43
C ALA A 138 8.52 12.63 7.42
N ASN A 139 8.77 13.93 7.60
CA ASN A 139 7.72 14.96 7.57
C ASN A 139 7.16 15.15 6.14
N ARG A 140 8.02 15.08 5.11
CA ARG A 140 7.60 15.16 3.71
C ARG A 140 6.84 13.91 3.28
N ALA A 141 7.33 12.74 3.69
CA ALA A 141 6.63 11.48 3.48
C ALA A 141 5.25 11.43 4.17
N LEU A 142 5.16 11.96 5.39
CA LEU A 142 3.91 12.09 6.13
C LEU A 142 2.91 12.95 5.36
N MET A 143 3.31 14.14 4.90
CA MET A 143 2.48 15.00 4.05
C MET A 143 2.05 14.28 2.77
N GLY A 144 2.99 13.63 2.07
CA GLY A 144 2.71 12.90 0.83
C GLY A 144 1.68 11.78 1.02
N SER A 145 1.83 10.97 2.08
CA SER A 145 0.87 9.90 2.41
C SER A 145 -0.53 10.45 2.74
N ASN A 146 -0.61 11.59 3.41
CA ASN A 146 -1.88 12.26 3.71
C ASN A 146 -2.54 12.86 2.46
N MET A 147 -1.75 13.51 1.59
CA MET A 147 -2.24 14.16 0.37
C MET A 147 -2.74 13.15 -0.66
N GLN A 148 -2.15 11.95 -0.73
CA GLN A 148 -2.66 10.86 -1.58
C GLN A 148 -4.14 10.53 -1.31
N ARG A 149 -4.57 10.56 -0.04
CA ARG A 149 -5.97 10.29 0.34
C ARG A 149 -6.94 11.42 0.00
N GLN A 150 -6.41 12.58 -0.37
CA GLN A 150 -7.17 13.77 -0.74
C GLN A 150 -7.29 13.95 -2.26
N ALA A 151 -6.61 13.08 -3.04
CA ALA A 151 -6.70 13.10 -4.49
C ALA A 151 -8.15 12.93 -4.96
N VAL A 152 -8.57 13.78 -5.88
CA VAL A 152 -9.91 13.75 -6.46
C VAL A 152 -9.92 12.82 -7.67
N PRO A 153 -10.92 11.94 -7.83
CA PRO A 153 -11.02 11.10 -9.01
C PRO A 153 -11.14 11.93 -10.29
N LEU A 154 -10.22 11.70 -11.22
CA LEU A 154 -10.22 12.35 -12.52
C LEU A 154 -11.23 11.68 -13.47
N LEU A 155 -11.69 12.44 -14.47
CA LEU A 155 -12.52 11.93 -15.57
C LEU A 155 -11.85 10.75 -16.28
N GLN A 156 -10.54 10.83 -16.46
CA GLN A 156 -9.71 9.75 -16.98
C GLN A 156 -8.45 9.62 -16.11
N ALA A 157 -8.35 8.58 -15.30
CA ALA A 157 -7.13 8.30 -14.54
C ALA A 157 -6.06 7.65 -15.43
N GLU A 158 -4.78 7.83 -15.07
CA GLU A 158 -3.65 7.15 -15.71
C GLU A 158 -2.80 6.47 -14.63
N ALA A 159 -2.43 5.20 -14.87
CA ALA A 159 -1.53 4.49 -13.97
C ALA A 159 -0.15 5.17 -13.94
N PRO A 160 0.48 5.29 -12.77
CA PRO A 160 1.78 5.95 -12.66
C PRO A 160 2.86 5.14 -13.38
N TYR A 161 3.77 5.79 -14.11
CA TYR A 161 4.91 5.09 -14.74
C TYR A 161 5.94 4.60 -13.73
N VAL A 162 6.03 5.26 -12.58
CA VAL A 162 6.88 4.87 -11.47
C VAL A 162 5.97 4.49 -10.30
N ALA A 163 5.96 3.19 -9.98
CA ALA A 163 5.09 2.58 -8.99
C ALA A 163 5.92 1.78 -7.97
N THR A 164 5.33 1.44 -6.82
CA THR A 164 6.01 0.58 -5.83
C THR A 164 5.61 -0.89 -5.96
N GLY A 165 4.52 -1.17 -6.67
CA GLY A 165 3.90 -2.49 -6.83
C GLY A 165 2.75 -2.77 -5.85
N ILE A 166 2.52 -1.90 -4.85
CA ILE A 166 1.38 -2.06 -3.93
C ILE A 166 0.05 -1.61 -4.56
N GLU A 167 0.11 -0.84 -5.66
CA GLU A 167 -1.02 -0.25 -6.35
C GLU A 167 -2.02 -1.31 -6.85
N GLY A 168 -1.52 -2.46 -7.30
CA GLY A 168 -2.34 -3.60 -7.71
C GLY A 168 -3.06 -4.26 -6.52
N ASP A 169 -2.38 -4.41 -5.39
CA ASP A 169 -3.01 -4.92 -4.15
C ASP A 169 -4.09 -3.95 -3.66
N ILE A 170 -3.82 -2.63 -3.71
CA ILE A 170 -4.82 -1.61 -3.36
C ILE A 170 -6.04 -1.74 -4.26
N ALA A 171 -5.85 -1.90 -5.57
CA ALA A 171 -6.95 -2.08 -6.50
C ALA A 171 -7.75 -3.36 -6.21
N LYS A 172 -7.08 -4.48 -5.95
CA LYS A 172 -7.72 -5.76 -5.67
C LYS A 172 -8.54 -5.75 -4.39
N TYR A 173 -8.02 -5.11 -3.33
CA TYR A 173 -8.64 -5.11 -2.00
C TYR A 173 -9.47 -3.84 -1.71
N SER A 174 -9.56 -2.91 -2.66
CA SER A 174 -10.43 -1.74 -2.55
C SER A 174 -11.90 -2.14 -2.58
N ALA A 175 -12.68 -1.63 -1.62
CA ALA A 175 -14.12 -1.86 -1.55
C ALA A 175 -14.92 -1.26 -2.74
N TYR A 176 -14.31 -0.36 -3.51
CA TYR A 176 -14.91 0.19 -4.73
C TYR A 176 -14.76 -0.71 -5.94
N ASN A 177 -13.85 -1.68 -5.88
CA ASN A 177 -13.58 -2.58 -6.99
C ASN A 177 -14.33 -3.90 -6.81
N LEU A 178 -14.59 -4.58 -7.92
CA LEU A 178 -15.25 -5.89 -7.92
C LEU A 178 -14.25 -6.93 -8.38
N VAL A 179 -14.21 -8.03 -7.63
CA VAL A 179 -13.46 -9.25 -7.98
C VAL A 179 -14.42 -10.36 -8.35
N ALA A 180 -13.98 -11.26 -9.22
CA ALA A 180 -14.73 -12.46 -9.59
C ALA A 180 -14.87 -13.40 -8.38
N LYS A 181 -16.11 -13.78 -8.06
CA LYS A 181 -16.41 -14.70 -6.95
C LYS A 181 -16.06 -16.15 -7.25
N ASN A 182 -16.06 -16.53 -8.51
CA ASN A 182 -15.74 -17.87 -8.99
C ASN A 182 -15.01 -17.75 -10.32
N ALA A 183 -14.16 -18.73 -10.62
CA ALA A 183 -13.59 -18.87 -11.95
C ALA A 183 -14.67 -19.15 -13.01
N GLY A 184 -14.50 -18.61 -14.21
CA GLY A 184 -15.46 -18.77 -15.29
C GLY A 184 -15.16 -17.92 -16.51
N GLU A 185 -16.09 -17.91 -17.46
CA GLU A 185 -16.00 -17.13 -18.70
C GLU A 185 -16.99 -15.97 -18.69
N VAL A 186 -16.54 -14.80 -19.14
CA VAL A 186 -17.39 -13.60 -19.26
C VAL A 186 -18.34 -13.79 -20.44
N VAL A 187 -19.61 -14.05 -20.14
CA VAL A 187 -20.67 -14.28 -21.15
C VAL A 187 -21.44 -13.01 -21.51
N TYR A 188 -21.29 -11.95 -20.71
CA TYR A 188 -21.89 -10.65 -20.99
C TYR A 188 -21.14 -9.55 -20.25
N VAL A 189 -20.90 -8.43 -20.92
CA VAL A 189 -20.34 -7.21 -20.33
C VAL A 189 -20.94 -5.99 -21.00
N ASP A 190 -21.41 -5.04 -20.19
CA ASP A 190 -21.75 -3.68 -20.60
C ASP A 190 -21.32 -2.70 -19.49
N SER A 191 -21.67 -1.42 -19.62
CA SER A 191 -21.33 -0.41 -18.61
C SER A 191 -22.08 -0.57 -17.29
N GLN A 192 -23.12 -1.40 -17.20
CA GLN A 192 -23.99 -1.53 -16.02
C GLN A 192 -23.87 -2.89 -15.33
N LYS A 193 -23.46 -3.94 -16.04
CA LYS A 193 -23.41 -5.30 -15.50
C LYS A 193 -22.38 -6.17 -16.21
N ILE A 194 -21.86 -7.12 -15.45
CA ILE A 194 -20.98 -8.19 -15.93
C ILE A 194 -21.61 -9.52 -15.54
N HIS A 195 -21.68 -10.47 -16.48
CA HIS A 195 -22.10 -11.84 -16.19
C HIS A 195 -20.96 -12.81 -16.47
N ILE A 196 -20.65 -13.63 -15.49
CA ILE A 196 -19.58 -14.63 -15.55
C ILE A 196 -20.21 -16.00 -15.37
N LYS A 197 -20.07 -16.86 -16.36
CA LYS A 197 -20.61 -18.23 -16.31
C LYS A 197 -19.50 -19.15 -15.86
N ASN A 198 -19.71 -19.84 -14.75
CA ASN A 198 -18.76 -20.84 -14.27
C ASN A 198 -18.96 -22.19 -14.96
N ASP A 199 -17.99 -23.08 -14.78
CA ASP A 199 -18.01 -24.44 -15.36
C ASP A 199 -19.18 -25.29 -14.85
N LYS A 200 -19.74 -24.95 -13.69
CA LYS A 200 -20.91 -25.61 -13.08
C LYS A 200 -22.25 -25.14 -13.69
N GLY A 201 -22.22 -24.21 -14.64
CA GLY A 201 -23.40 -23.69 -15.34
C GLY A 201 -24.17 -22.61 -14.60
N THR A 202 -23.72 -22.16 -13.42
CA THR A 202 -24.29 -20.99 -12.74
C THR A 202 -23.69 -19.70 -13.30
N THR A 203 -24.49 -18.63 -13.31
CA THR A 203 -24.05 -17.32 -13.82
C THR A 203 -24.00 -16.32 -12.68
N ASP A 204 -22.80 -15.88 -12.34
CA ASP A 204 -22.57 -14.80 -11.40
C ASP A 204 -22.85 -13.47 -12.09
N LYS A 205 -23.70 -12.64 -11.47
CA LYS A 205 -24.09 -11.34 -12.00
C LYS A 205 -23.56 -10.24 -11.10
N TYR A 206 -22.83 -9.30 -11.69
CA TYR A 206 -22.26 -8.13 -11.04
C TYR A 206 -22.98 -6.91 -11.58
N VAL A 207 -23.42 -6.01 -10.69
CA VAL A 207 -24.05 -4.73 -11.06
C VAL A 207 -23.06 -3.63 -10.74
N LEU A 208 -22.86 -2.74 -11.71
CA LEU A 208 -21.87 -1.67 -11.64
C LEU A 208 -22.52 -0.35 -11.23
N ARG A 209 -21.78 0.41 -10.43
CA ARG A 209 -22.14 1.74 -9.95
C ARG A 209 -21.66 2.78 -10.97
N ASN A 210 -22.60 3.49 -11.58
CA ASN A 210 -22.32 4.48 -12.61
C ASN A 210 -22.76 5.87 -12.15
N PHE A 211 -21.83 6.83 -12.17
CA PHE A 211 -22.08 8.24 -11.82
C PHE A 211 -22.80 8.45 -10.48
N GLU A 212 -22.47 7.65 -9.48
CA GLU A 212 -23.01 7.83 -8.14
C GLU A 212 -22.24 8.88 -7.35
N ARG A 213 -22.92 9.61 -6.47
CA ARG A 213 -22.29 10.63 -5.62
C ARG A 213 -21.66 10.00 -4.39
N SER A 214 -20.40 10.32 -4.11
CA SER A 214 -19.71 9.96 -2.86
C SER A 214 -20.07 10.88 -1.70
N ASN A 215 -19.72 10.49 -0.47
CA ASN A 215 -19.91 11.33 0.72
C ASN A 215 -19.21 12.69 0.62
N GLN A 216 -18.06 12.76 -0.06
CA GLN A 216 -17.30 13.99 -0.27
C GLN A 216 -17.74 14.75 -1.52
N GLY A 217 -18.77 14.29 -2.23
CA GLY A 217 -19.27 14.92 -3.44
C GLY A 217 -18.48 14.60 -4.71
N THR A 218 -17.53 13.67 -4.65
CA THR A 218 -16.84 13.13 -5.83
C THR A 218 -17.68 12.06 -6.53
N VAL A 219 -17.27 11.66 -7.73
CA VAL A 219 -17.97 10.63 -8.51
C VAL A 219 -17.48 9.23 -8.18
N ILE A 220 -18.42 8.29 -8.03
CA ILE A 220 -18.18 6.85 -8.00
C ILE A 220 -18.61 6.31 -9.36
N ASN A 221 -17.65 5.87 -10.15
CA ASN A 221 -17.87 5.29 -11.46
C ASN A 221 -17.05 4.00 -11.60
N GLN A 222 -17.73 2.90 -11.96
CA GLN A 222 -17.13 1.59 -12.14
C GLN A 222 -17.11 1.22 -13.62
N ILE A 223 -15.93 0.87 -14.13
CA ILE A 223 -15.68 0.53 -15.52
C ILE A 223 -15.21 -0.93 -15.58
N PRO A 224 -15.87 -1.80 -16.36
CA PRO A 224 -15.36 -3.15 -16.60
C PRO A 224 -13.97 -3.11 -17.22
N ILE A 225 -13.05 -3.95 -16.72
CA ILE A 225 -11.75 -4.18 -17.37
C ILE A 225 -11.73 -5.45 -18.23
N VAL A 226 -12.66 -6.38 -17.96
CA VAL A 226 -12.81 -7.62 -18.73
C VAL A 226 -13.65 -7.42 -19.99
N LYS A 227 -13.45 -8.30 -20.98
CA LYS A 227 -14.16 -8.33 -22.26
C LYS A 227 -14.98 -9.61 -22.39
N LEU A 228 -15.92 -9.60 -23.34
CA LEU A 228 -16.71 -10.77 -23.68
C LEU A 228 -15.79 -11.92 -24.15
N GLY A 229 -15.94 -13.10 -23.54
CA GLY A 229 -15.15 -14.29 -23.83
C GLY A 229 -13.87 -14.43 -22.99
N ASP A 230 -13.54 -13.43 -22.16
CA ASP A 230 -12.39 -13.55 -21.26
C ASP A 230 -12.65 -14.62 -20.20
N LYS A 231 -11.61 -15.40 -19.88
CA LYS A 231 -11.63 -16.35 -18.76
C LYS A 231 -11.03 -15.66 -17.56
N VAL A 232 -11.73 -15.72 -16.43
CA VAL A 232 -11.27 -15.16 -15.16
C VAL A 232 -11.12 -16.23 -14.10
N GLU A 233 -10.21 -15.98 -13.17
CA GLU A 233 -9.99 -16.79 -11.97
C GLU A 233 -10.80 -16.27 -10.77
N GLU A 234 -10.94 -17.11 -9.75
CA GLU A 234 -11.53 -16.68 -8.48
C GLU A 234 -10.64 -15.62 -7.81
N GLY A 235 -11.24 -14.50 -7.42
CA GLY A 235 -10.56 -13.37 -6.82
C GLY A 235 -9.85 -12.45 -7.82
N GLU A 236 -9.96 -12.71 -9.13
CA GLU A 236 -9.43 -11.82 -10.16
C GLU A 236 -10.23 -10.51 -10.21
N LEU A 237 -9.52 -9.39 -10.38
CA LEU A 237 -10.14 -8.07 -10.51
C LEU A 237 -10.86 -7.97 -11.85
N ILE A 238 -12.12 -7.53 -11.85
CA ILE A 238 -12.95 -7.44 -13.06
C ILE A 238 -13.45 -6.03 -13.38
N VAL A 239 -13.27 -5.09 -12.45
CA VAL A 239 -13.75 -3.71 -12.54
C VAL A 239 -12.75 -2.75 -11.93
N ASP A 240 -12.49 -1.65 -12.62
CA ASP A 240 -11.85 -0.46 -12.08
C ASP A 240 -12.91 0.53 -11.59
N GLY A 241 -12.80 0.96 -10.35
CA GLY A 241 -13.54 2.08 -9.80
C GLY A 241 -12.89 3.43 -10.11
N SER A 242 -13.45 4.48 -9.51
CA SER A 242 -12.86 5.81 -9.50
C SER A 242 -11.42 5.78 -8.97
N SER A 243 -10.51 6.48 -9.67
CA SER A 243 -9.07 6.52 -9.35
C SER A 243 -8.33 5.18 -9.48
N PHE A 244 -8.79 4.30 -10.37
CA PHE A 244 -8.08 3.08 -10.78
C PHE A 244 -7.92 3.04 -12.30
N LYS A 245 -6.85 2.39 -12.77
CA LYS A 245 -6.61 2.16 -14.19
C LYS A 245 -5.92 0.82 -14.41
N ASN A 246 -6.56 -0.04 -15.19
CA ASN A 246 -6.13 -1.39 -15.51
C ASN A 246 -5.73 -2.21 -14.27
N GLY A 247 -6.50 -2.07 -13.19
CA GLY A 247 -6.24 -2.78 -11.94
C GLY A 247 -5.10 -2.25 -11.09
N GLU A 248 -4.68 -1.01 -11.30
CA GLU A 248 -3.73 -0.31 -10.45
C GLU A 248 -4.33 0.99 -9.91
N LEU A 249 -3.95 1.38 -8.70
CA LEU A 249 -4.28 2.68 -8.14
C LEU A 249 -3.73 3.80 -9.03
N ALA A 250 -4.60 4.71 -9.45
CA ALA A 250 -4.30 5.80 -10.36
C ALA A 250 -4.91 7.12 -9.84
N LEU A 251 -4.18 7.77 -8.93
CA LEU A 251 -4.63 9.00 -8.27
C LEU A 251 -4.45 10.26 -9.12
N GLY A 252 -3.79 10.17 -10.28
CA GLY A 252 -3.37 11.35 -11.05
C GLY A 252 -2.99 11.04 -12.50
N LYS A 253 -1.99 11.78 -12.99
CA LYS A 253 -1.51 11.80 -14.38
C LYS A 253 0.00 11.83 -14.45
N ASN A 254 0.57 11.20 -15.48
CA ASN A 254 1.98 11.34 -15.79
C ASN A 254 2.18 12.66 -16.55
N VAL A 255 3.03 13.55 -16.04
CA VAL A 255 3.30 14.85 -16.65
C VAL A 255 4.80 15.08 -16.87
N LEU A 256 5.14 15.82 -17.92
CA LEU A 256 6.51 16.25 -18.15
C LEU A 256 6.82 17.45 -17.23
N VAL A 257 7.79 17.27 -16.35
CA VAL A 257 8.21 18.28 -15.37
C VAL A 257 9.60 18.80 -15.71
N ALA A 258 9.81 20.11 -15.58
CA ALA A 258 11.11 20.76 -15.72
C ALA A 258 11.48 21.47 -14.41
N PHE A 259 12.65 21.14 -13.86
CA PHE A 259 13.18 21.78 -12.65
C PHE A 259 13.98 23.02 -13.05
N THR A 260 13.33 24.19 -13.08
CA THR A 260 13.96 25.48 -13.37
C THR A 260 13.22 26.59 -12.63
N THR A 261 13.87 27.73 -12.40
CA THR A 261 13.16 28.96 -12.07
C THR A 261 12.60 29.58 -13.35
N TRP A 262 11.38 30.12 -13.28
CA TRP A 262 10.74 30.72 -14.45
C TRP A 262 10.09 32.05 -14.10
N ASN A 263 10.83 33.14 -14.33
CA ASN A 263 10.37 34.53 -14.13
C ASN A 263 9.72 34.81 -12.75
N GLY A 264 10.08 34.03 -11.72
CA GLY A 264 9.52 34.15 -10.36
C GLY A 264 8.09 33.61 -10.19
N TYR A 265 7.46 33.05 -11.23
CA TYR A 265 6.11 32.50 -11.12
C TYR A 265 6.04 31.20 -10.30
N ASN A 266 7.16 30.52 -10.12
CA ASN A 266 7.29 29.34 -9.27
C ASN A 266 8.03 29.62 -7.95
N TYR A 267 7.84 30.82 -7.40
CA TYR A 267 8.37 31.21 -6.10
C TYR A 267 7.55 30.57 -4.96
N GLU A 268 8.22 30.18 -3.86
CA GLU A 268 7.59 29.61 -2.63
C GLU A 268 6.50 28.57 -2.91
N ASP A 269 6.90 27.45 -3.51
CA ASP A 269 6.05 26.27 -3.81
C ASP A 269 4.96 26.49 -4.86
N ALA A 270 4.92 27.65 -5.53
CA ALA A 270 4.02 27.87 -6.66
C ALA A 270 4.38 26.96 -7.86
N ILE A 271 3.34 26.41 -8.51
CA ILE A 271 3.47 25.53 -9.67
C ILE A 271 2.96 26.25 -10.92
N ILE A 272 3.74 26.20 -12.00
CA ILE A 272 3.34 26.69 -13.31
C ILE A 272 2.82 25.51 -14.11
N LEU A 273 1.61 25.64 -14.65
CA LEU A 273 0.99 24.62 -15.49
C LEU A 273 0.97 25.05 -16.94
N ASN A 274 1.16 24.09 -17.84
CA ASN A 274 0.96 24.32 -19.26
C ASN A 274 -0.54 24.40 -19.55
N GLU A 275 -0.98 25.41 -20.31
CA GLU A 275 -2.37 25.58 -20.73
C GLU A 275 -2.95 24.35 -21.43
N LYS A 276 -2.10 23.54 -22.08
CA LYS A 276 -2.47 22.26 -22.70
C LYS A 276 -3.16 21.31 -21.71
N LEU A 277 -2.75 21.32 -20.43
CA LEU A 277 -3.36 20.45 -19.40
C LEU A 277 -4.85 20.77 -19.19
N VAL A 278 -5.25 22.03 -19.41
CA VAL A 278 -6.65 22.46 -19.36
C VAL A 278 -7.37 22.10 -20.66
N LYS A 279 -6.75 22.34 -21.83
CA LYS A 279 -7.35 22.05 -23.14
C LYS A 279 -7.62 20.57 -23.38
N ASP A 280 -6.78 19.71 -22.81
CA ASP A 280 -6.86 18.25 -22.97
C ASP A 280 -7.56 17.56 -21.78
N ASP A 281 -8.25 18.32 -20.91
CA ASP A 281 -9.00 17.80 -19.75
C ASP A 281 -8.18 16.88 -18.82
N VAL A 282 -6.89 17.18 -18.65
CA VAL A 282 -5.95 16.28 -17.96
C VAL A 282 -6.30 16.09 -16.48
N TYR A 283 -6.69 17.18 -15.80
CA TYR A 283 -7.08 17.18 -14.39
C TYR A 283 -8.56 17.49 -14.16
N THR A 284 -9.40 17.30 -15.19
CA THR A 284 -10.86 17.48 -15.07
C THR A 284 -11.45 16.34 -14.22
N SER A 285 -12.34 16.67 -13.28
CA SER A 285 -12.96 15.74 -12.31
C SER A 285 -14.44 15.99 -12.13
#